data_AF-A0A914V7A1-F1
#
_entry.id   AF-A0A914V7A1-F1
#
_cell.length_a   1.000
_cell.length_b   1.000
_cell.length_c   1.000
_cell.angle_alpha   90.00
_cell.angle_beta   90.00
_cell.angle_gamma   90.00
#
_symmetry.space_group_name_H-M   'P 1'
#
loop_
_entity.id
_entity.type
_entity.pdbx_description
1 polymer ?
#
loop_
_entity_poly.entity_id
_entity_poly.type
_entity_poly.pdbx_seq_one_letter_code
_entity_poly.pdbx_strand_id
1 'polypeptide(L)'
;NTFHYAGVSAKNVTLGVPRLKEIINVSKNPRTPSLTVYLRGAAAKDAEKAKDVLCKLEHTTLRKVTVNTAIYYDPDPKNTVIAEDQEWVNIFYEMPDFDPSRASPWLLRVELDRKRMTDKKLTMEAIADKIHQGFGEDLNVIYTDDNADTLVFRIRITNQDGDKGSEEEQVDKMEDDVFLRCIEANMLSDLTLQGIDSIKRVYMSKPTTEDKKRITITPDGGFKAIPEWLLETDGTALLKVLSEQFVDPVRTTSNDICEVFEVLGIEAVRKSIEVEMN
;
A
#
# COMPACT_ATOMS: atom_id res chain seq x y z
N ASN A 1 -30.65 -7.06 11.93
CA ASN A 1 -29.85 -8.21 12.40
C ASN A 1 -28.79 -8.54 11.38
N THR A 2 -27.61 -7.92 11.52
CA THR A 2 -26.44 -8.04 10.61
C THR A 2 -25.50 -9.18 11.03
N PHE A 3 -25.88 -10.01 12.00
CA PHE A 3 -24.92 -10.81 12.78
C PHE A 3 -24.90 -12.32 12.51
N HIS A 4 -25.71 -12.82 11.57
CA HIS A 4 -25.70 -14.25 11.24
C HIS A 4 -25.68 -14.48 9.73
N TYR A 5 -24.58 -14.08 9.08
CA TYR A 5 -24.19 -14.70 7.81
C TYR A 5 -23.05 -15.68 8.12
N ALA A 6 -23.41 -16.92 8.45
CA ALA A 6 -22.44 -17.97 8.73
C ALA A 6 -21.76 -18.39 7.41
N GLY A 7 -20.43 -18.25 7.32
CA GLY A 7 -19.65 -18.81 6.21
C GLY A 7 -19.08 -17.82 5.19
N VAL A 8 -19.25 -16.50 5.39
CA VAL A 8 -18.60 -15.46 4.57
C VAL A 8 -17.55 -14.75 5.42
N SER A 9 -16.41 -14.45 4.78
CA SER A 9 -15.12 -13.97 5.33
C SER A 9 -15.21 -12.93 6.47
N ALA A 10 -14.11 -12.73 7.19
CA ALA A 10 -13.90 -11.79 8.32
C ALA A 10 -14.16 -10.28 8.03
N LYS A 11 -14.85 -9.96 6.93
CA LYS A 11 -15.16 -8.64 6.41
C LYS A 11 -16.60 -8.26 6.80
N ASN A 12 -16.74 -7.14 7.49
CA ASN A 12 -18.04 -6.57 7.81
C ASN A 12 -18.64 -5.93 6.55
N VAL A 13 -19.81 -6.41 6.13
CA VAL A 13 -20.59 -5.83 5.03
C VAL A 13 -21.88 -5.25 5.60
N THR A 14 -22.26 -4.04 5.17
CA THR A 14 -23.53 -3.42 5.54
C THR A 14 -24.68 -4.16 4.85
N LEU A 15 -25.56 -4.79 5.62
CA LEU A 15 -26.70 -5.58 5.11
C LEU A 15 -28.03 -5.10 5.68
N GLY A 16 -29.13 -5.44 5.01
CA GLY A 16 -30.50 -5.16 5.44
C GLY A 16 -30.93 -3.70 5.28
N VAL A 17 -31.75 -3.19 6.20
CA VAL A 17 -32.34 -1.84 6.12
C VAL A 17 -31.30 -0.71 5.94
N PRO A 18 -30.14 -0.70 6.62
CA PRO A 18 -29.12 0.31 6.37
C PRO A 18 -28.63 0.32 4.92
N ARG A 19 -28.40 -0.86 4.33
CA ARG A 19 -27.98 -0.98 2.92
C ARG A 19 -29.08 -0.55 1.96
N LEU A 20 -30.31 -0.95 2.22
CA LEU A 20 -31.47 -0.52 1.42
C LEU A 20 -31.61 1.01 1.42
N LYS A 21 -31.39 1.66 2.57
CA LYS A 21 -31.38 3.14 2.65
C LYS A 21 -30.26 3.77 1.83
N GLU A 22 -29.07 3.17 1.79
CA GLU A 22 -27.96 3.65 0.95
C GLU A 22 -28.32 3.60 -0.54
N ILE A 23 -28.93 2.50 -0.98
CA ILE A 23 -29.32 2.30 -2.39
C ILE A 23 -30.44 3.27 -2.78
N ILE A 24 -31.51 3.37 -1.98
CA ILE A 24 -32.65 4.26 -2.27
C ILE A 24 -32.22 5.73 -2.32
N ASN A 25 -31.32 6.14 -1.43
CA ASN A 25 -30.85 7.52 -1.38
C ASN A 25 -29.68 7.80 -2.33
N VAL A 26 -29.18 6.80 -3.07
CA VAL A 26 -28.01 6.92 -3.96
C VAL A 26 -26.84 7.57 -3.21
N SER A 27 -26.45 6.97 -2.09
CA SER A 27 -25.36 7.50 -1.26
C SER A 27 -24.04 7.48 -2.02
N LYS A 28 -23.40 8.66 -2.15
CA LYS A 28 -22.07 8.79 -2.78
C LYS A 28 -20.96 8.03 -2.05
N ASN A 29 -21.10 7.87 -0.74
CA ASN A 29 -20.11 7.17 0.10
C ASN A 29 -20.83 6.02 0.82
N PRO A 30 -20.79 4.79 0.29
CA PRO A 30 -21.34 3.64 1.00
C PRO A 30 -20.54 3.40 2.29
N ARG A 31 -21.18 2.87 3.36
CA ARG A 31 -20.49 2.66 4.65
C ARG A 31 -19.39 1.60 4.59
N THR A 32 -19.60 0.59 3.76
CA THR A 32 -18.66 -0.52 3.56
C THR A 32 -18.40 -0.68 2.05
N PRO A 33 -17.61 0.22 1.44
CA PRO A 33 -17.24 0.13 0.03
C PRO A 33 -16.44 -1.15 -0.23
N SER A 34 -16.74 -1.84 -1.32
CA SER A 34 -16.22 -3.19 -1.55
C SER A 34 -16.25 -3.56 -3.03
N LEU A 35 -15.12 -4.06 -3.53
CA LEU A 35 -15.03 -4.77 -4.80
C LEU A 35 -14.92 -6.28 -4.57
N THR A 36 -15.54 -7.05 -5.46
CA THR A 36 -15.26 -8.48 -5.63
C THR A 36 -14.43 -8.63 -6.91
N VAL A 37 -13.14 -8.86 -6.74
CA VAL A 37 -12.16 -8.90 -7.82
C VAL A 37 -11.89 -10.36 -8.19
N TYR A 38 -12.26 -10.71 -9.42
CA TYR A 38 -11.97 -12.02 -9.99
C TYR A 38 -10.63 -11.99 -10.70
N LEU A 39 -9.90 -13.11 -10.63
CA LEU A 39 -8.60 -13.26 -11.27
C LEU A 39 -8.71 -14.10 -12.54
N ARG A 40 -7.75 -13.93 -13.45
CA ARG A 40 -7.61 -14.71 -14.69
C ARG A 40 -6.26 -15.43 -14.78
N GLY A 41 -6.20 -16.46 -15.61
CA GLY A 41 -4.97 -17.20 -15.90
C GLY A 41 -4.42 -17.93 -14.68
N ALA A 42 -3.12 -17.79 -14.45
CA ALA A 42 -2.42 -18.49 -13.37
C ALA A 42 -2.79 -17.94 -11.97
N ALA A 43 -3.04 -16.63 -11.85
CA ALA A 43 -3.42 -16.00 -10.57
C ALA A 43 -4.75 -16.54 -10.01
N ALA A 44 -5.66 -16.99 -10.88
CA ALA A 44 -6.91 -17.62 -10.45
C ALA A 44 -6.72 -19.00 -9.79
N LYS A 45 -5.60 -19.69 -10.06
CA LYS A 45 -5.37 -21.08 -9.63
C LYS A 45 -4.26 -21.20 -8.58
N ASP A 46 -3.32 -20.27 -8.60
CA ASP A 46 -2.13 -20.24 -7.77
C ASP A 46 -2.23 -19.16 -6.68
N ALA A 47 -2.05 -19.56 -5.42
CA ALA A 47 -2.20 -18.66 -4.28
C ALA A 47 -1.11 -17.58 -4.24
N GLU A 48 0.10 -17.91 -4.66
CA GLU A 48 1.25 -17.01 -4.62
C GLU A 48 1.10 -15.92 -5.67
N LYS A 49 0.63 -16.28 -6.87
CA LYS A 49 0.29 -15.31 -7.92
C LYS A 49 -0.93 -14.47 -7.59
N ALA A 50 -1.90 -15.02 -6.87
CA ALA A 50 -3.00 -14.23 -6.33
C ALA A 50 -2.50 -13.20 -5.29
N LYS A 51 -1.53 -13.59 -4.45
CA LYS A 51 -0.87 -12.71 -3.47
C LYS A 51 -0.11 -11.56 -4.16
N ASP A 52 0.49 -11.80 -5.34
CA ASP A 52 1.12 -10.72 -6.13
C ASP A 52 0.11 -9.64 -6.53
N VAL A 53 -1.06 -10.04 -7.03
CA VAL A 53 -2.14 -9.09 -7.38
C VAL A 53 -2.65 -8.40 -6.12
N LEU A 54 -2.80 -9.13 -5.01
CA LEU A 54 -3.21 -8.56 -3.73
C LEU A 54 -2.29 -7.42 -3.29
N CYS A 55 -0.96 -7.62 -3.33
CA CYS A 55 0.02 -6.61 -2.91
C CYS A 55 -0.07 -5.34 -3.78
N LYS A 56 -0.33 -5.48 -5.09
CA LYS A 56 -0.51 -4.35 -6.01
C LYS A 56 -1.80 -3.57 -5.81
N LEU A 57 -2.84 -4.20 -5.25
CA LEU A 57 -4.11 -3.54 -5.00
C LEU A 57 -4.16 -2.87 -3.62
N GLU A 58 -3.61 -3.52 -2.60
CA GLU A 58 -3.71 -3.04 -1.22
C GLU A 58 -2.78 -1.85 -0.95
N HIS A 59 -3.38 -0.70 -0.59
CA HIS A 59 -2.63 0.48 -0.19
C HIS A 59 -1.67 0.18 0.95
N THR A 60 -0.39 0.32 0.70
CA THR A 60 0.66 0.08 1.69
C THR A 60 1.52 1.33 1.81
N THR A 61 1.40 2.03 2.93
CA THR A 61 2.26 3.17 3.28
C THR A 61 3.45 2.72 4.11
N LEU A 62 4.46 3.58 4.24
CA LEU A 62 5.63 3.30 5.07
C LEU A 62 5.23 2.99 6.53
N ARG A 63 4.25 3.73 7.09
CA ARG A 63 3.70 3.45 8.43
C ARG A 63 3.25 2.01 8.63
N LYS A 64 2.71 1.34 7.60
CA LYS A 64 2.27 -0.06 7.73
C LYS A 64 3.45 -1.01 7.89
N VAL A 65 4.65 -0.68 7.42
CA VAL A 65 5.83 -1.56 7.49
C VAL A 65 6.85 -1.13 8.55
N THR A 66 6.75 0.09 9.08
CA THR A 66 7.61 0.59 10.15
C THR A 66 7.27 -0.01 11.53
N VAL A 67 8.31 -0.44 12.26
CA VAL A 67 8.26 -0.84 13.67
C VAL A 67 8.46 0.38 14.56
N ASN A 68 9.50 1.16 14.30
CA ASN A 68 9.93 2.26 15.14
C ASN A 68 10.56 3.39 14.31
N THR A 69 10.39 4.62 14.77
CA THR A 69 11.10 5.81 14.27
C THR A 69 11.72 6.55 15.43
N ALA A 70 12.96 7.00 15.25
CA ALA A 70 13.66 7.78 16.27
C ALA A 70 14.59 8.80 15.61
N ILE A 71 14.62 10.00 16.18
CA ILE A 71 15.53 11.07 15.78
C ILE A 71 16.70 11.07 16.76
N TYR A 72 17.91 10.92 16.24
CA TYR A 72 19.15 10.95 16.98
C TYR A 72 19.96 12.17 16.60
N TYR A 73 20.65 12.73 17.59
CA TYR A 73 21.77 13.64 17.32
C TYR A 73 23.02 12.79 17.12
N ASP A 74 23.50 12.70 15.87
CA ASP A 74 24.62 11.86 15.48
C ASP A 74 25.60 12.67 14.61
N PRO A 75 26.55 13.39 15.25
CA PRO A 75 27.31 14.47 14.62
C PRO A 75 28.31 13.98 13.56
N ASP A 76 28.80 12.74 13.67
CA ASP A 76 29.70 12.14 12.67
C ASP A 76 28.93 11.07 11.87
N PRO A 77 28.66 11.30 10.57
CA PRO A 77 27.97 10.32 9.74
C PRO A 77 28.70 8.99 9.61
N LYS A 78 30.04 8.99 9.67
CA LYS A 78 30.86 7.77 9.57
C LYS A 78 30.91 7.06 10.92
N ASN A 79 31.28 7.78 11.97
CA ASN A 79 31.40 7.22 13.32
C ASN A 79 30.11 7.45 14.12
N THR A 80 29.08 6.65 13.82
CA THR A 80 27.78 6.79 14.48
C THR A 80 27.83 6.47 15.97
N VAL A 81 27.02 7.18 16.75
CA VAL A 81 26.77 6.89 18.18
C VAL A 81 25.94 5.63 18.42
N ILE A 82 25.33 5.07 17.36
CA ILE A 82 24.46 3.88 17.45
C ILE A 82 25.31 2.63 17.22
N ALA A 83 25.66 1.94 18.31
CA ALA A 83 26.58 0.80 18.26
C ALA A 83 26.13 -0.35 17.33
N GLU A 84 24.84 -0.62 17.25
CA GLU A 84 24.28 -1.66 16.37
C GLU A 84 24.36 -1.31 14.88
N ASP A 85 24.44 -0.02 14.54
CA ASP A 85 24.50 0.42 13.16
C ASP A 85 25.95 0.62 12.67
N GLN A 86 26.93 0.59 13.57
CA GLN A 86 28.30 1.06 13.30
C GLN A 86 29.03 0.26 12.22
N GLU A 87 28.89 -1.07 12.21
CA GLU A 87 29.58 -1.93 11.24
C GLU A 87 29.14 -1.64 9.80
N TRP A 88 27.83 -1.64 9.55
CA TRP A 88 27.31 -1.47 8.19
C TRP A 88 27.43 -0.02 7.70
N VAL A 89 27.35 0.96 8.60
CA VAL A 89 27.54 2.38 8.27
C VAL A 89 28.99 2.63 7.84
N ASN A 90 29.96 2.05 8.56
CA ASN A 90 31.37 2.16 8.19
C ASN A 90 31.63 1.59 6.80
N ILE A 91 31.13 0.39 6.51
CA ILE A 91 31.26 -0.27 5.20
C ILE A 91 30.66 0.61 4.09
N PHE A 92 29.51 1.23 4.32
CA PHE A 92 28.88 2.13 3.34
C PHE A 92 29.78 3.31 2.98
N TYR A 93 30.37 3.97 3.98
CA TYR A 93 31.22 5.16 3.79
C TYR A 93 32.69 4.88 3.44
N GLU A 94 33.09 3.61 3.34
CA GLU A 94 34.37 3.23 2.74
C GLU A 94 34.38 3.49 1.23
N MET A 95 33.21 3.54 0.58
CA MET A 95 33.08 3.94 -0.82
C MET A 95 33.04 5.48 -0.95
N PRO A 96 33.86 6.08 -1.83
CA PRO A 96 34.03 7.54 -1.92
C PRO A 96 32.88 8.27 -2.64
N ASP A 97 31.74 7.61 -2.86
CA ASP A 97 30.68 8.10 -3.75
C ASP A 97 29.81 9.19 -3.12
N PHE A 98 29.86 9.35 -1.78
CA PHE A 98 29.11 10.37 -1.05
C PHE A 98 30.03 11.19 -0.15
N ASP A 99 29.94 12.52 -0.23
CA ASP A 99 30.63 13.43 0.68
C ASP A 99 29.80 13.63 1.98
N PRO A 100 30.18 13.02 3.10
CA PRO A 100 29.39 13.07 4.33
C PRO A 100 29.43 14.44 5.00
N SER A 101 30.34 15.34 4.59
CA SER A 101 30.50 16.66 5.21
C SER A 101 29.28 17.56 5.06
N ARG A 102 28.43 17.27 4.08
CA ARG A 102 27.21 18.03 3.77
C ARG A 102 25.96 17.52 4.51
N ALA A 103 26.07 16.39 5.22
CA ALA A 103 24.95 15.80 5.92
C ALA A 103 24.67 16.50 7.26
N SER A 104 23.40 16.79 7.55
CA SER A 104 22.98 17.32 8.85
C SER A 104 23.38 16.37 9.98
N PRO A 105 23.78 16.87 11.17
CA PRO A 105 24.08 16.05 12.33
C PRO A 105 22.84 15.32 12.89
N TRP A 106 21.64 15.77 12.51
CA TRP A 106 20.41 15.09 12.90
C TRP A 106 20.11 13.92 11.98
N LEU A 107 19.82 12.78 12.58
CA LEU A 107 19.54 11.51 11.92
C LEU A 107 18.12 11.07 12.23
N LEU A 108 17.32 10.83 11.19
CA LEU A 108 16.09 10.05 11.31
C LEU A 108 16.39 8.58 11.04
N ARG A 109 16.21 7.73 12.05
CA ARG A 109 16.33 6.28 11.94
C ARG A 109 14.94 5.66 11.89
N VAL A 110 14.67 4.88 10.85
CA VAL A 110 13.40 4.16 10.64
C VAL A 110 13.69 2.67 10.60
N GLU A 111 13.11 1.91 11.53
CA GLU A 111 13.23 0.46 11.61
C GLU A 111 11.99 -0.20 11.00
N LEU A 112 12.19 -1.18 10.11
CA LEU A 112 11.13 -1.87 9.39
C LEU A 112 10.90 -3.30 9.89
N ASP A 113 9.65 -3.74 9.80
CA ASP A 113 9.23 -5.09 10.20
C ASP A 113 9.52 -6.06 9.06
N ARG A 114 10.48 -6.96 9.27
CA ARG A 114 10.86 -7.99 8.29
C ARG A 114 9.68 -8.85 7.83
N LYS A 115 8.76 -9.23 8.73
CA LYS A 115 7.60 -10.06 8.35
C LYS A 115 6.67 -9.28 7.44
N ARG A 116 6.40 -8.00 7.74
CA ARG A 116 5.55 -7.15 6.90
C ARG A 116 6.18 -6.86 5.55
N MET A 117 7.51 -6.67 5.50
CA MET A 117 8.25 -6.52 4.25
C MET A 117 8.11 -7.75 3.35
N THR A 118 8.32 -8.95 3.90
CA THR A 118 8.15 -10.22 3.15
C THR A 118 6.70 -10.44 2.73
N ASP A 119 5.73 -10.19 3.61
CA ASP A 119 4.32 -10.39 3.29
C ASP A 119 3.80 -9.46 2.19
N LYS A 120 4.37 -8.27 2.11
CA LYS A 120 4.07 -7.27 1.09
C LYS A 120 4.97 -7.35 -0.14
N LYS A 121 5.95 -8.27 -0.16
CA LYS A 121 6.93 -8.42 -1.24
C LYS A 121 7.64 -7.10 -1.58
N LEU A 122 8.01 -6.34 -0.55
CA LEU A 122 8.79 -5.10 -0.66
C LEU A 122 10.27 -5.41 -0.45
N THR A 123 11.13 -4.69 -1.18
CA THR A 123 12.58 -4.68 -1.00
C THR A 123 13.03 -3.33 -0.46
N MET A 124 14.18 -3.29 0.23
CA MET A 124 14.75 -2.03 0.73
C MET A 124 15.04 -1.05 -0.43
N GLU A 125 15.56 -1.55 -1.56
CA GLU A 125 15.80 -0.76 -2.77
C GLU A 125 14.52 -0.07 -3.28
N ALA A 126 13.41 -0.80 -3.39
CA ALA A 126 12.14 -0.24 -3.87
C ALA A 126 11.59 0.85 -2.94
N ILE A 127 11.82 0.73 -1.63
CA ILE A 127 11.44 1.78 -0.66
C ILE A 127 12.35 3.00 -0.79
N ALA A 128 13.66 2.80 -0.95
CA ALA A 128 14.61 3.89 -1.14
C ALA A 128 14.25 4.71 -2.39
N ASP A 129 13.95 4.05 -3.51
CA ASP A 129 13.49 4.68 -4.75
C ASP A 129 12.22 5.52 -4.53
N LYS A 130 11.27 5.02 -3.73
CA LYS A 130 10.06 5.74 -3.38
C LYS A 130 10.33 6.97 -2.52
N ILE A 131 11.24 6.86 -1.56
CA ILE A 131 11.65 7.99 -0.73
C ILE A 131 12.29 9.08 -1.60
N HIS A 132 13.23 8.73 -2.49
CA HIS A 132 13.84 9.68 -3.42
C HIS A 132 12.82 10.30 -4.39
N GLN A 133 11.87 9.52 -4.92
CA GLN A 133 10.79 10.04 -5.77
C GLN A 133 9.86 11.02 -5.04
N GLY A 134 9.64 10.81 -3.74
CA GLY A 134 8.71 11.62 -2.94
C GLY A 134 9.32 12.90 -2.39
N PHE A 135 10.59 12.87 -2.00
CA PHE A 135 11.25 13.96 -1.26
C PHE A 135 12.45 14.59 -2.00
N GLY A 136 12.82 14.08 -3.17
CA GLY A 136 13.92 14.61 -3.99
C GLY A 136 15.31 14.15 -3.53
N GLU A 137 16.34 14.75 -4.15
CA GLU A 137 17.76 14.44 -3.91
C GLU A 137 18.36 15.15 -2.69
N ASP A 138 17.59 16.01 -2.01
CA ASP A 138 18.06 16.73 -0.82
C ASP A 138 18.14 15.82 0.43
N LEU A 139 17.60 14.59 0.35
CA LEU A 139 17.74 13.57 1.38
C LEU A 139 18.87 12.61 1.06
N ASN A 140 19.81 12.48 1.99
CA ASN A 140 20.73 11.36 2.01
C ASN A 140 20.09 10.18 2.72
N VAL A 141 19.83 9.10 1.99
CA VAL A 141 19.20 7.88 2.48
C VAL A 141 20.18 6.72 2.37
N ILE A 142 20.55 6.14 3.50
CA ILE A 142 21.34 4.90 3.56
C ILE A 142 20.52 3.83 4.28
N TYR A 143 20.71 2.57 3.90
CA TYR A 143 19.89 1.49 4.43
C TYR A 143 20.66 0.17 4.48
N THR A 144 20.17 -0.75 5.31
CA THR A 144 20.72 -2.11 5.41
C THR A 144 20.24 -3.01 4.25
N ASP A 145 21.04 -4.03 3.91
CA ASP A 145 20.63 -5.05 2.93
C ASP A 145 19.40 -5.85 3.41
N ASP A 146 18.61 -6.39 2.49
CA ASP A 146 17.42 -7.21 2.78
C ASP A 146 17.75 -8.43 3.69
N ASN A 147 19.00 -8.90 3.72
CA ASN A 147 19.45 -10.02 4.54
C ASN A 147 19.92 -9.62 5.96
N ALA A 148 20.08 -8.32 6.25
CA ALA A 148 20.56 -7.85 7.56
C ALA A 148 19.55 -8.15 8.67
N ASP A 149 20.02 -8.51 9.87
CA ASP A 149 19.18 -8.90 11.01
C ASP A 149 18.06 -7.90 11.33
N THR A 150 18.39 -6.61 11.25
CA THR A 150 17.47 -5.49 11.36
C THR A 150 17.42 -4.72 10.05
N LEU A 151 16.20 -4.39 9.62
CA LEU A 151 15.96 -3.58 8.42
C LEU A 151 15.85 -2.12 8.83
N VAL A 152 16.85 -1.32 8.47
CA VAL A 152 16.99 0.06 8.96
C VAL A 152 17.23 1.00 7.81
N PHE A 153 16.50 2.11 7.81
CA PHE A 153 16.78 3.30 7.02
C PHE A 153 17.35 4.38 7.92
N ARG A 154 18.40 5.05 7.44
CA ARG A 154 19.01 6.23 8.05
C ARG A 154 18.91 7.37 7.05
N ILE A 155 18.19 8.41 7.45
CA ILE A 155 17.83 9.55 6.60
C ILE A 155 18.42 10.81 7.21
N ARG A 156 19.18 11.55 6.41
CA ARG A 156 19.77 12.85 6.76
C ARG A 156 19.43 13.87 5.69
N ILE A 157 19.34 15.13 6.09
CA ILE A 157 19.22 16.24 5.16
C ILE A 157 20.61 16.58 4.63
N THR A 158 20.71 16.85 3.33
CA THR A 158 21.95 17.32 2.71
C THR A 158 21.86 18.82 2.49
N ASN A 159 22.77 19.59 3.07
CA ASN A 159 22.83 21.03 2.81
C ASN A 159 23.48 21.28 1.43
N GLN A 160 22.87 22.16 0.62
CA GLN A 160 23.51 22.68 -0.58
C GLN A 160 24.42 23.86 -0.20
N ASP A 161 25.64 23.90 -0.75
CA ASP A 161 26.69 24.89 -0.42
C ASP A 161 26.36 26.35 -0.80
N GLY A 162 25.12 26.65 -1.22
CA GLY A 162 24.69 27.97 -1.67
C GLY A 162 24.11 28.91 -0.61
N ASP A 163 23.77 28.43 0.59
CA ASP A 163 22.97 29.21 1.57
C ASP A 163 23.78 29.72 2.77
N LYS A 164 25.08 29.97 2.54
CA LYS A 164 25.95 30.73 3.45
C LYS A 164 26.33 32.05 2.79
N GLY A 165 25.36 32.95 2.58
CA GLY A 165 25.69 34.18 1.86
C GLY A 165 24.62 35.26 1.67
N SER A 166 23.71 35.47 2.61
CA SER A 166 23.03 36.79 2.73
C SER A 166 22.46 36.95 4.14
N GLU A 167 23.03 37.88 4.90
CA GLU A 167 22.63 38.27 6.26
C GLU A 167 21.25 38.98 6.33
N GLU A 168 20.44 38.91 5.28
CA GLU A 168 19.14 39.59 5.19
C GLU A 168 18.07 38.69 4.56
N GLU A 169 17.68 37.62 5.29
CA GLU A 169 16.33 37.02 5.24
C GLU A 169 16.19 36.04 6.41
N GLN A 170 16.23 36.58 7.64
CA GLN A 170 15.72 35.87 8.83
C GLN A 170 14.20 35.86 8.79
N VAL A 171 13.62 35.05 7.91
CA VAL A 171 12.21 34.64 7.98
C VAL A 171 12.21 33.12 7.88
N ASP A 172 12.12 32.47 9.04
CA ASP A 172 11.79 31.06 9.23
C ASP A 172 12.63 30.01 8.48
N LYS A 173 13.96 29.97 8.70
CA LYS A 173 14.69 28.70 8.53
C LYS A 173 14.18 27.76 9.62
N MET A 174 13.22 26.89 9.27
CA MET A 174 12.70 25.84 10.14
C MET A 174 13.87 25.08 10.76
N GLU A 175 13.91 24.98 12.09
CA GLU A 175 14.97 24.24 12.79
C GLU A 175 15.03 22.80 12.25
N ASP A 176 16.23 22.29 11.99
CA ASP A 176 16.46 20.97 11.35
C ASP A 176 15.68 19.83 12.01
N ASP A 177 15.50 19.88 13.34
CA ASP A 177 14.76 18.89 14.10
C ASP A 177 13.24 18.98 13.86
N VAL A 178 12.68 20.20 13.79
CA VAL A 178 11.28 20.43 13.39
C VAL A 178 11.06 19.96 11.95
N PHE A 179 12.04 20.16 11.07
CA PHE A 179 11.99 19.67 9.70
C PHE A 179 11.99 18.15 9.62
N LEU A 180 12.85 17.46 10.37
CA LEU A 180 12.85 16.00 10.43
C LEU A 180 11.54 15.44 11.00
N ARG A 181 10.90 16.12 11.95
CA ARG A 181 9.57 15.74 12.45
C ARG A 181 8.50 15.85 11.37
N CYS A 182 8.58 16.87 10.53
CA CYS A 182 7.68 17.03 9.38
C CYS A 182 7.89 15.92 8.35
N ILE A 183 9.16 15.63 8.01
CA ILE A 183 9.52 14.50 7.13
C ILE A 183 9.01 13.20 7.72
N GLU A 184 9.25 12.92 9.00
CA GLU A 184 8.78 11.70 9.68
C GLU A 184 7.26 11.54 9.53
N ALA A 185 6.48 12.60 9.83
CA ALA A 185 5.03 12.55 9.76
C ALA A 185 4.51 12.32 8.33
N ASN A 186 5.04 13.06 7.37
CA ASN A 186 4.63 12.99 5.96
C ASN A 186 5.08 11.67 5.33
N MET A 187 6.30 11.22 5.58
CA MET A 187 6.84 9.98 5.03
C MET A 187 6.09 8.76 5.56
N LEU A 188 5.72 8.73 6.83
CA LEU A 188 4.94 7.63 7.38
C LEU A 188 3.52 7.59 6.81
N SER A 189 2.88 8.74 6.62
CA SER A 189 1.45 8.83 6.31
C SER A 189 1.16 8.85 4.81
N ASP A 190 1.94 9.61 4.06
CA ASP A 190 1.62 9.99 2.68
C ASP A 190 2.49 9.25 1.65
N LEU A 191 3.63 8.68 2.06
CA LEU A 191 4.45 7.88 1.16
C LEU A 191 3.80 6.51 0.89
N THR A 192 3.08 6.43 -0.23
CA THR A 192 2.56 5.18 -0.77
C THR A 192 3.70 4.35 -1.39
N LEU A 193 3.99 3.19 -0.80
CA LEU A 193 4.99 2.25 -1.31
C LEU A 193 4.43 1.45 -2.49
N GLN A 194 3.19 0.95 -2.35
CA GLN A 194 2.45 0.23 -3.38
C GLN A 194 0.94 0.26 -3.07
N GLY A 195 0.12 -0.11 -4.05
CA GLY A 195 -1.33 -0.19 -3.88
C GLY A 195 -2.09 1.01 -4.41
N ILE A 196 -3.41 0.96 -4.26
CA ILE A 196 -4.32 2.04 -4.64
C ILE A 196 -4.83 2.70 -3.37
N ASP A 197 -4.61 4.00 -3.18
CA ASP A 197 -4.90 4.74 -1.93
C ASP A 197 -6.32 4.53 -1.37
N SER A 198 -7.33 4.40 -2.23
CA SER A 198 -8.72 4.18 -1.80
C SER A 198 -9.01 2.74 -1.33
N ILE A 199 -8.11 1.78 -1.56
CA ILE A 199 -8.23 0.38 -1.17
C ILE A 199 -7.37 0.10 0.07
N LYS A 200 -8.00 0.12 1.24
CA LYS A 200 -7.30 0.05 2.54
C LYS A 200 -6.76 -1.34 2.84
N ARG A 201 -7.54 -2.37 2.49
CA ARG A 201 -7.27 -3.80 2.78
C ARG A 201 -7.82 -4.66 1.66
N VAL A 202 -7.17 -5.81 1.43
CA VAL A 202 -7.62 -6.80 0.46
C VAL A 202 -7.59 -8.18 1.12
N TYR A 203 -8.68 -8.92 0.98
CA TYR A 203 -8.86 -10.26 1.53
C TYR A 203 -8.82 -11.28 0.40
N MET A 204 -7.95 -12.28 0.52
CA MET A 204 -7.88 -13.38 -0.43
C MET A 204 -8.68 -14.56 0.10
N SER A 205 -9.56 -15.15 -0.73
CA SER A 205 -10.31 -16.34 -0.37
C SER A 205 -10.57 -17.26 -1.56
N LYS A 206 -10.82 -18.54 -1.28
CA LYS A 206 -11.46 -19.44 -2.25
C LYS A 206 -12.94 -19.51 -1.92
N PRO A 207 -13.84 -19.27 -2.89
CA PRO A 207 -15.27 -19.33 -2.67
C PRO A 207 -15.71 -20.76 -2.32
N THR A 208 -16.45 -20.89 -1.22
CA THR A 208 -17.06 -22.16 -0.79
C THR A 208 -18.40 -22.38 -1.49
N THR A 209 -19.15 -21.30 -1.68
CA THR A 209 -20.46 -21.25 -2.33
C THR A 209 -20.33 -21.42 -3.85
N GLU A 210 -21.37 -21.99 -4.49
CA GLU A 210 -21.33 -22.30 -5.93
C GLU A 210 -21.48 -21.08 -6.83
N ASP A 211 -22.19 -20.05 -6.36
CA ASP A 211 -22.43 -18.77 -7.03
C ASP A 211 -21.14 -18.02 -7.42
N LYS A 212 -20.11 -18.10 -6.58
CA LYS A 212 -18.80 -17.47 -6.82
C LYS A 212 -17.80 -18.38 -7.52
N LYS A 213 -18.13 -19.66 -7.77
CA LYS A 213 -17.25 -20.58 -8.51
C LYS A 213 -17.38 -20.35 -10.00
N ARG A 214 -16.28 -20.52 -10.73
CA ARG A 214 -16.31 -20.44 -12.18
C ARG A 214 -16.96 -21.69 -12.74
N ILE A 215 -18.09 -21.53 -13.41
CA ILE A 215 -18.73 -22.62 -14.16
C ILE A 215 -18.05 -22.72 -15.53
N THR A 216 -17.57 -23.92 -15.85
CA THR A 216 -16.97 -24.24 -17.15
C THR A 216 -17.70 -25.40 -17.79
N ILE A 217 -17.89 -25.34 -19.10
CA ILE A 217 -18.49 -26.43 -19.87
C ILE A 217 -17.38 -27.43 -20.18
N THR A 218 -17.57 -28.67 -19.79
CA THR A 218 -16.62 -29.75 -20.04
C THR A 218 -16.78 -30.27 -21.49
N PRO A 219 -15.75 -30.93 -22.06
CA PRO A 219 -15.83 -31.44 -23.45
C PRO A 219 -17.00 -32.41 -23.71
N ASP A 220 -17.48 -33.08 -22.66
CA ASP A 220 -18.65 -33.95 -22.63
C ASP A 220 -20.00 -33.20 -22.54
N GLY A 221 -19.99 -31.86 -22.51
CA GLY A 221 -21.19 -31.02 -22.43
C GLY A 221 -21.74 -30.83 -21.01
N GLY A 222 -21.05 -31.36 -19.99
CA GLY A 222 -21.40 -31.15 -18.59
C GLY A 222 -20.98 -29.77 -18.06
N PHE A 223 -21.48 -29.42 -16.88
CA PHE A 223 -21.06 -28.23 -16.15
C PHE A 223 -20.14 -28.61 -14.99
N LYS A 224 -18.99 -27.93 -14.88
CA LYS A 224 -18.06 -28.08 -13.78
C LYS A 224 -17.81 -26.76 -13.09
N ALA A 225 -18.11 -26.70 -11.80
CA ALA A 225 -17.76 -25.59 -10.92
C ALA A 225 -16.31 -25.72 -10.45
N ILE A 226 -15.47 -24.74 -10.81
CA ILE A 226 -14.05 -24.69 -10.45
C ILE A 226 -13.86 -23.59 -9.40
N PRO A 227 -13.32 -23.90 -8.20
CA PRO A 227 -12.95 -22.89 -7.24
C PRO A 227 -11.68 -22.16 -7.71
N GLU A 228 -11.79 -20.86 -7.93
CA GLU A 228 -10.69 -19.95 -8.26
C GLU A 228 -10.40 -19.04 -7.06
N TRP A 229 -9.17 -18.55 -6.91
CA TRP A 229 -8.86 -17.49 -5.97
C TRP A 229 -9.55 -16.19 -6.38
N LEU A 230 -10.20 -15.54 -5.42
CA LEU A 230 -10.79 -14.22 -5.57
C LEU A 230 -10.28 -13.28 -4.49
N LEU A 231 -10.32 -11.98 -4.77
CA LEU A 231 -9.93 -10.93 -3.84
C LEU A 231 -11.15 -10.06 -3.51
N GLU A 232 -11.34 -9.73 -2.24
CA GLU A 232 -12.37 -8.81 -1.78
C GLU A 232 -11.71 -7.58 -1.15
N THR A 233 -12.07 -6.38 -1.59
CA THR A 233 -11.41 -5.13 -1.15
C THR A 233 -12.22 -4.39 -0.10
N ASP A 234 -11.56 -3.70 0.82
CA ASP A 234 -12.15 -2.65 1.65
C ASP A 234 -11.81 -1.30 1.04
N GLY A 235 -12.79 -0.72 0.33
CA GLY A 235 -12.58 0.41 -0.56
C GLY A 235 -12.90 0.09 -2.03
N THR A 236 -13.08 1.14 -2.81
CA THR A 236 -13.48 1.10 -4.22
C THR A 236 -12.53 1.94 -5.08
N ALA A 237 -12.18 1.39 -6.25
CA ALA A 237 -11.43 2.03 -7.32
C ALA A 237 -11.52 1.18 -8.59
N LEU A 238 -12.75 0.88 -9.01
CA LEU A 238 -13.10 -0.05 -10.08
C LEU A 238 -12.29 0.22 -11.35
N LEU A 239 -12.16 1.47 -11.78
CA LEU A 239 -11.40 1.81 -12.99
C LEU A 239 -9.92 1.38 -12.92
N LYS A 240 -9.25 1.67 -11.79
CA LYS A 240 -7.84 1.30 -11.58
C LYS A 240 -7.70 -0.22 -11.46
N VAL A 241 -8.61 -0.86 -10.73
CA VAL A 241 -8.61 -2.33 -10.53
C VAL A 241 -8.85 -3.08 -11.84
N LEU A 242 -9.76 -2.63 -12.70
CA LEU A 242 -10.01 -3.26 -14.00
C LEU A 242 -8.82 -3.12 -14.97
N SER A 243 -7.96 -2.12 -14.76
CA SER A 243 -6.75 -1.89 -15.55
C SER A 243 -5.56 -2.76 -15.11
N GLU A 244 -5.66 -3.43 -13.96
CA GLU A 244 -4.58 -4.25 -13.43
C GLU A 244 -4.39 -5.58 -14.16
N GLN A 245 -3.14 -6.04 -14.18
CA GLN A 245 -2.81 -7.31 -14.81
C GLN A 245 -3.38 -8.48 -14.00
N PHE A 246 -3.78 -9.54 -14.70
CA PHE A 246 -4.40 -10.74 -14.11
C PHE A 246 -5.74 -10.54 -13.39
N VAL A 247 -6.27 -9.32 -13.32
CA VAL A 247 -7.68 -9.07 -12.99
C VAL A 247 -8.57 -9.47 -14.17
N ASP A 248 -9.73 -10.04 -13.87
CA ASP A 248 -10.77 -10.37 -14.84
C ASP A 248 -11.77 -9.21 -14.94
N PRO A 249 -11.72 -8.41 -16.02
CA PRO A 249 -12.56 -7.22 -16.14
C PRO A 249 -14.03 -7.54 -16.45
N VAL A 250 -14.36 -8.80 -16.79
CA VAL A 250 -15.73 -9.20 -17.16
C VAL A 250 -16.53 -9.57 -15.93
N ARG A 251 -15.89 -10.18 -14.93
CA ARG A 251 -16.56 -10.70 -13.72
C ARG A 251 -16.42 -9.80 -12.50
N THR A 252 -15.47 -8.87 -12.49
CA THR A 252 -15.21 -8.00 -11.33
C THR A 252 -16.37 -7.02 -11.11
N THR A 253 -16.89 -6.98 -9.88
CA THR A 253 -18.05 -6.15 -9.51
C THR A 253 -17.74 -5.20 -8.35
N SER A 254 -18.47 -4.09 -8.30
CA SER A 254 -18.43 -3.09 -7.21
C SER A 254 -19.81 -2.97 -6.57
N ASN A 255 -19.82 -2.74 -5.26
CA ASN A 255 -21.04 -2.40 -4.53
C ASN A 255 -21.32 -0.88 -4.49
N ASP A 256 -20.46 -0.06 -5.09
CA ASP A 256 -20.67 1.38 -5.21
C ASP A 256 -21.40 1.71 -6.51
N ILE A 257 -22.66 2.11 -6.39
CA ILE A 257 -23.54 2.40 -7.54
C ILE A 257 -23.07 3.64 -8.30
N CYS A 258 -22.56 4.65 -7.59
CA CYS A 258 -22.07 5.88 -8.22
C CYS A 258 -20.83 5.59 -9.06
N GLU A 259 -19.89 4.80 -8.51
CA GLU A 259 -18.70 4.37 -9.25
C GLU A 259 -19.06 3.52 -10.48
N VAL A 260 -20.01 2.58 -10.35
CA VAL A 260 -20.46 1.76 -11.49
C VAL A 260 -21.07 2.63 -12.58
N PHE A 261 -21.84 3.66 -12.23
CA PHE A 261 -22.39 4.62 -13.20
C PHE A 261 -21.28 5.36 -13.95
N GLU A 262 -20.28 5.86 -13.24
CA GLU A 262 -19.18 6.64 -13.83
C GLU A 262 -18.27 5.79 -14.73
N VAL A 263 -18.00 4.54 -14.35
CA VAL A 263 -17.06 3.66 -15.07
C VAL A 263 -17.73 2.84 -16.18
N LEU A 264 -18.94 2.31 -15.93
CA LEU A 264 -19.60 1.34 -16.83
C LEU A 264 -20.92 1.86 -17.43
N GLY A 265 -21.52 2.90 -16.86
CA GLY A 265 -22.75 3.52 -17.36
C GLY A 265 -24.05 2.93 -16.80
N ILE A 266 -25.17 3.49 -17.27
CA ILE A 266 -26.50 3.27 -16.67
C ILE A 266 -27.02 1.83 -16.78
N GLU A 267 -26.70 1.11 -17.86
CA GLU A 267 -27.13 -0.28 -18.03
C GLU A 267 -26.45 -1.22 -17.04
N ALA A 268 -25.18 -0.96 -16.72
CA ALA A 268 -24.46 -1.71 -15.68
C ALA A 268 -25.06 -1.43 -14.30
N VAL A 269 -25.45 -0.18 -14.01
CA VAL A 269 -26.13 0.19 -12.77
C VAL A 269 -27.44 -0.57 -12.61
N ARG A 270 -28.26 -0.62 -13.66
CA ARG A 270 -29.53 -1.37 -13.65
C ARG A 270 -29.33 -2.81 -13.22
N LYS A 271 -28.33 -3.49 -13.79
CA LYS A 271 -28.05 -4.89 -13.45
C LYS A 271 -27.39 -5.04 -12.08
N SER A 272 -26.53 -4.11 -11.68
CA SER A 272 -25.86 -4.12 -10.37
C SER A 272 -26.88 -4.01 -9.23
N ILE A 273 -27.84 -3.08 -9.33
CA ILE A 273 -28.91 -2.93 -8.34
C ILE A 273 -29.79 -4.19 -8.27
N GLU A 274 -30.11 -4.80 -9.41
CA GLU A 274 -30.87 -6.05 -9.46
C GLU A 274 -30.15 -7.18 -8.70
N VAL A 275 -28.84 -7.31 -8.86
CA VAL A 275 -28.03 -8.31 -8.14
C VAL A 275 -27.92 -7.99 -6.65
N GLU A 276 -27.74 -6.72 -6.28
CA GLU A 276 -27.59 -6.29 -4.89
C GLU A 276 -28.89 -6.43 -4.06
N MET A 277 -30.05 -6.38 -4.72
CA MET A 277 -31.37 -6.52 -4.07
C MET A 277 -31.85 -7.96 -3.94
N ASN A 278 -31.30 -8.89 -4.72
CA ASN A 278 -31.64 -10.32 -4.70
C ASN A 278 -30.79 -11.08 -3.66
#